data_AF-A0A6G4WYG1-F1
#
_entry.id   AF-A0A6G4WYG1-F1
#
_cell.length_a   1.000
_cell.length_b   1.000
_cell.length_c   1.000
_cell.angle_alpha   90.00
_cell.angle_beta   90.00
_cell.angle_gamma   90.00
#
_symmetry.space_group_name_H-M   'P 1'
#
loop_
_entity.id
_entity.type
_entity.pdbx_description
1 polymer ?
#
loop_
_entity_poly.entity_id
_entity_poly.type
_entity_poly.pdbx_seq_one_letter_code
_entity_poly.pdbx_strand_id
1 'polypeptide(L)'
;MRRSLLLRSLLVAVVAAAIGLLGPGAQAATSPQSQPVAATEDLGEGEGITAEQLEAALSKSAKPMEPPPGGWDVPTNRSYHLLASCRPHAAAISQGAAAWAGLDETANNDTPVECRNSYITDCGGGGRIVGCNWGRGQRIALYMGGVRDQALLAAHEFGHDWYGHSSYRCAGWSNPQHVMAPSLCGFGPSGAKETVRID
;
A
#
# COMPACT_ATOMS: atom_id res chain seq x y z
N MET A 1 26.08 31.22 38.66
CA MET A 1 26.13 29.79 39.05
C MET A 1 25.25 29.58 40.27
N ARG A 2 24.08 28.94 40.14
CA ARG A 2 23.26 28.50 41.28
C ARG A 2 22.82 27.07 41.03
N ARG A 3 23.36 26.16 41.84
CA ARG A 3 22.97 24.76 41.96
C ARG A 3 21.67 24.69 42.77
N SER A 4 20.73 23.85 42.33
CA SER A 4 19.76 23.23 43.22
C SER A 4 19.66 21.76 42.84
N LEU A 5 20.33 20.95 43.65
CA LEU A 5 20.03 19.53 43.86
C LEU A 5 18.78 19.45 44.73
N LEU A 6 17.93 18.44 44.51
CA LEU A 6 17.16 17.63 45.48
C LEU A 6 16.23 16.74 44.63
N LEU A 7 16.53 15.45 44.45
CA LEU A 7 16.27 14.30 45.34
C LEU A 7 14.96 13.57 45.00
N ARG A 8 15.13 12.36 44.45
CA ARG A 8 14.47 11.08 44.79
C ARG A 8 12.95 11.05 44.97
N SER A 9 12.28 10.16 44.23
CA SER A 9 11.59 8.99 44.81
C SER A 9 11.16 7.98 43.75
N LEU A 10 11.50 6.71 44.01
CA LEU A 10 11.06 5.49 43.33
C LEU A 10 9.61 5.17 43.71
N LEU A 11 8.83 4.58 42.80
CA LEU A 11 7.83 3.59 43.15
C LEU A 11 7.59 2.64 41.97
N VAL A 12 8.04 1.40 42.18
CA VAL A 12 7.69 0.20 41.42
C VAL A 12 6.31 -0.24 41.89
N ALA A 13 5.40 -0.53 40.96
CA ALA A 13 4.22 -1.33 41.24
C ALA A 13 4.09 -2.39 40.13
N VAL A 14 4.54 -3.60 40.47
CA VAL A 14 4.21 -4.82 39.75
C VAL A 14 2.78 -5.19 40.15
N VAL A 15 1.88 -5.31 39.17
CA VAL A 15 0.62 -6.04 39.36
C VAL A 15 0.55 -7.10 38.27
N ALA A 16 0.94 -8.31 38.64
CA ALA A 16 0.56 -9.53 37.94
C ALA A 16 -0.82 -9.96 38.47
N ALA A 17 -1.81 -10.04 37.59
CA ALA A 17 -3.07 -10.69 37.88
C ALA A 17 -3.34 -11.73 36.78
N ALA A 18 -2.97 -12.96 37.07
CA ALA A 18 -3.42 -14.14 36.35
C ALA A 18 -4.72 -14.62 37.00
N ILE A 19 -5.81 -14.67 36.23
CA ILE A 19 -6.99 -15.47 36.57
C ILE A 19 -7.34 -16.26 35.32
N GLY A 20 -7.12 -17.57 35.40
CA GLY A 20 -7.67 -18.53 34.46
C GLY A 20 -9.13 -18.84 34.81
N LEU A 21 -9.94 -19.03 33.77
CA LEU A 21 -11.21 -19.75 33.86
C LEU A 21 -11.33 -20.64 32.63
N LEU A 22 -11.26 -21.93 32.91
CA LEU A 22 -11.56 -23.06 32.03
C LEU A 22 -13.06 -23.04 31.68
N GLY A 23 -13.38 -23.14 30.40
CA GLY A 23 -14.72 -23.44 29.91
C GLY A 23 -14.66 -24.50 28.80
N PRO A 24 -15.22 -25.71 28.99
CA PRO A 24 -15.35 -26.69 27.92
C PRO A 24 -16.66 -26.47 27.17
N GLY A 25 -16.58 -26.17 25.88
CA GLY A 25 -17.77 -25.95 25.06
C GLY A 25 -17.51 -25.66 23.58
N ALA A 26 -16.50 -26.28 22.96
CA ALA A 26 -16.39 -26.31 21.50
C ALA A 26 -17.06 -27.59 20.99
N GLN A 27 -18.34 -27.48 20.62
CA GLN A 27 -19.00 -28.49 19.80
C GLN A 27 -18.36 -28.46 18.42
N ALA A 28 -17.87 -29.62 17.98
CA ALA A 28 -17.38 -29.83 16.63
C ALA A 28 -18.48 -29.48 15.62
N ALA A 29 -18.32 -28.37 14.91
CA ALA A 29 -19.08 -28.11 13.69
C ALA A 29 -18.57 -29.07 12.62
N THR A 30 -19.50 -29.84 12.09
CA THR A 30 -19.36 -30.79 10.99
C THR A 30 -18.65 -30.15 9.79
N SER A 31 -17.65 -30.85 9.27
CA SER A 31 -17.04 -30.58 7.97
C SER A 31 -18.13 -30.41 6.90
N PRO A 32 -18.09 -29.37 6.06
CA PRO A 32 -18.89 -29.35 4.85
C PRO A 32 -18.51 -30.57 4.01
N GLN A 33 -19.47 -31.46 3.80
CA GLN A 33 -19.37 -32.52 2.81
C GLN A 33 -19.03 -31.87 1.47
N SER A 34 -17.90 -32.28 0.89
CA SER A 34 -17.58 -32.07 -0.50
C SER A 34 -18.76 -32.55 -1.34
N GLN A 35 -19.56 -31.61 -1.85
CA GLN A 35 -20.51 -31.93 -2.88
C GLN A 35 -19.71 -32.35 -4.12
N PRO A 36 -20.01 -33.50 -4.75
CA PRO A 36 -19.57 -33.73 -6.11
C PRO A 36 -20.29 -32.69 -6.98
N VAL A 37 -19.57 -31.66 -7.42
CA VAL A 37 -20.02 -30.87 -8.56
C VAL A 37 -20.16 -31.85 -9.72
N ALA A 38 -21.41 -32.08 -10.11
CA ALA A 38 -21.73 -32.82 -11.31
C ALA A 38 -21.02 -32.11 -12.47
N ALA A 39 -20.04 -32.80 -13.04
CA ALA A 39 -19.47 -32.45 -14.33
C ALA A 39 -20.55 -32.66 -15.39
N THR A 40 -21.22 -31.57 -15.76
CA THR A 40 -21.90 -31.41 -17.05
C THR A 40 -21.88 -29.93 -17.41
N GLU A 41 -20.71 -29.42 -17.75
CA GLU A 41 -20.62 -28.42 -18.80
C GLU A 41 -19.95 -29.12 -19.97
N ASP A 42 -20.82 -29.45 -20.92
CA ASP A 42 -20.54 -29.60 -22.33
C ASP A 42 -19.21 -28.90 -22.71
N LEU A 43 -18.17 -29.68 -22.99
CA LEU A 43 -17.00 -29.21 -23.71
C LEU A 43 -17.43 -29.02 -25.16
N GLY A 44 -18.26 -28.00 -25.39
CA GLY A 44 -18.48 -27.44 -26.71
C GLY A 44 -17.12 -27.08 -27.28
N GLU A 45 -16.89 -27.57 -28.50
CA GLU A 45 -15.79 -27.17 -29.36
C GLU A 45 -15.45 -25.69 -29.18
N GLY A 46 -14.16 -25.39 -29.01
CA GLY A 46 -13.68 -24.03 -28.83
C GLY A 46 -14.09 -23.15 -30.00
N GLU A 47 -15.16 -22.37 -29.83
CA GLU A 47 -15.47 -21.25 -30.70
C GLU A 47 -14.31 -20.25 -30.58
N GLY A 48 -13.64 -20.02 -31.70
CA GLY A 48 -12.62 -18.98 -31.79
C GLY A 48 -13.26 -17.63 -31.46
N ILE A 49 -12.79 -16.99 -30.40
CA ILE A 49 -13.19 -15.62 -30.10
C ILE A 49 -12.76 -14.71 -31.25
N THR A 50 -13.65 -13.83 -31.69
CA THR A 50 -13.26 -12.81 -32.68
C THR A 50 -12.31 -11.81 -32.04
N ALA A 51 -11.52 -11.10 -32.86
CA ALA A 51 -10.64 -10.04 -32.34
C ALA A 51 -11.45 -9.02 -31.53
N GLU A 52 -12.67 -8.71 -31.93
CA GLU A 52 -13.56 -7.77 -31.24
C GLU A 52 -14.06 -8.30 -29.90
N GLN A 53 -14.27 -9.61 -29.76
CA GLN A 53 -14.62 -10.24 -28.49
C GLN A 53 -13.43 -10.28 -27.53
N LEU A 54 -12.22 -10.51 -28.05
CA LEU A 54 -10.98 -10.40 -27.29
C LEU A 54 -10.76 -8.95 -26.83
N GLU A 55 -10.87 -7.98 -27.74
CA GLU A 55 -10.76 -6.55 -27.42
C GLU A 55 -11.84 -6.08 -26.44
N ALA A 56 -13.09 -6.58 -26.55
CA ALA A 56 -14.16 -6.27 -25.60
C ALA A 56 -13.93 -6.93 -24.22
N ALA A 57 -13.38 -8.15 -24.18
CA ALA A 57 -13.02 -8.83 -22.94
C ALA A 57 -11.82 -8.17 -22.25
N LEU A 58 -10.82 -7.73 -23.03
CA LEU A 58 -9.67 -6.94 -22.57
C LEU A 58 -10.12 -5.56 -22.09
N SER A 59 -11.05 -4.91 -22.79
CA SER A 59 -11.61 -3.61 -22.37
C SER A 59 -12.46 -3.71 -21.11
N LYS A 60 -13.11 -4.86 -20.87
CA LYS A 60 -13.88 -5.12 -19.63
C LYS A 60 -13.00 -5.60 -18.47
N SER A 61 -11.82 -6.13 -18.75
CA SER A 61 -10.92 -6.75 -17.76
C SER A 61 -9.61 -5.99 -17.55
N ALA A 62 -9.38 -4.91 -18.29
CA ALA A 62 -8.26 -4.01 -18.06
C ALA A 62 -8.47 -3.38 -16.67
N LYS A 63 -7.75 -3.91 -15.68
CA LYS A 63 -7.61 -3.22 -14.40
C LYS A 63 -7.16 -1.79 -14.71
N PRO A 64 -7.74 -0.77 -14.05
CA PRO A 64 -7.22 0.58 -14.19
C PRO A 64 -5.71 0.53 -13.92
N MET A 65 -4.92 1.04 -14.86
CA MET A 65 -3.48 1.24 -14.69
C MET A 65 -3.18 2.67 -14.25
N GLU A 66 -4.23 3.44 -13.98
CA GLU A 66 -4.18 4.85 -13.68
C GLU A 66 -5.15 5.17 -12.54
N PRO A 67 -4.89 6.24 -11.76
CA PRO A 67 -5.80 6.73 -10.74
C PRO A 67 -7.16 7.14 -11.34
N PRO A 68 -8.24 7.09 -10.54
CA PRO A 68 -9.54 7.59 -10.99
C PRO A 68 -9.49 9.10 -11.27
N PRO A 69 -10.25 9.61 -12.25
CA PRO A 69 -10.38 11.05 -12.47
C PRO A 69 -10.88 11.76 -11.21
N GLY A 70 -10.15 12.79 -10.76
CA GLY A 70 -10.49 13.58 -9.56
C GLY A 70 -10.03 12.98 -8.22
N GLY A 71 -9.48 11.76 -8.23
CA GLY A 71 -9.01 11.08 -7.02
C GLY A 71 -10.14 10.53 -6.15
N TRP A 72 -9.78 9.72 -5.16
CA TRP A 72 -10.70 9.28 -4.12
C TRP A 72 -10.80 10.31 -3.02
N ASP A 73 -11.99 10.43 -2.43
CA ASP A 73 -12.22 11.27 -1.26
C ASP A 73 -11.29 10.87 -0.09
N VAL A 74 -10.76 11.87 0.59
CA VAL A 74 -9.90 11.71 1.76
C VAL A 74 -10.45 12.48 2.95
N PRO A 75 -10.14 12.07 4.20
CA PRO A 75 -10.65 12.72 5.40
C PRO A 75 -10.31 14.22 5.52
N THR A 76 -9.13 14.62 5.04
CA THR A 76 -8.65 16.01 5.13
C THR A 76 -7.70 16.31 3.97
N ASN A 77 -7.74 17.52 3.42
CA ASN A 77 -6.76 17.95 2.43
C ASN A 77 -5.33 17.89 3.00
N ARG A 78 -4.38 17.60 2.12
CA ARG A 78 -2.95 17.53 2.43
C ARG A 78 -2.17 18.16 1.29
N SER A 79 -0.88 18.33 1.55
CA SER A 79 0.02 18.95 0.60
C SER A 79 1.39 18.28 0.69
N TYR A 80 2.13 18.32 -0.40
CA TYR A 80 3.48 17.80 -0.48
C TYR A 80 4.37 18.72 -1.30
N HIS A 81 5.68 18.52 -1.21
CA HIS A 81 6.62 19.18 -2.12
C HIS A 81 7.75 18.23 -2.51
N LEU A 82 8.17 18.32 -3.77
CA LEU A 82 9.25 17.49 -4.28
C LEU A 82 10.60 18.09 -3.94
N LEU A 83 11.46 17.29 -3.30
CA LEU A 83 12.87 17.63 -3.20
C LEU A 83 13.55 17.47 -4.56
N ALA A 84 14.69 18.13 -4.74
CA ALA A 84 15.40 18.16 -6.02
C ALA A 84 15.74 16.75 -6.57
N SER A 85 15.90 15.76 -5.70
CA SER A 85 16.15 14.37 -6.08
C SER A 85 15.01 13.74 -6.87
N CYS A 86 13.78 14.23 -6.74
CA CYS A 86 12.61 13.70 -7.44
C CYS A 86 12.32 14.33 -8.80
N ARG A 87 13.08 15.33 -9.26
CA ARG A 87 12.82 16.00 -10.55
C ARG A 87 12.67 15.04 -11.74
N PRO A 88 13.46 13.95 -11.88
CA PRO A 88 13.29 13.01 -12.99
C PRO A 88 11.96 12.22 -12.94
N HIS A 89 11.31 12.16 -11.79
CA HIS A 89 10.12 11.35 -11.53
C HIS A 89 8.87 12.18 -11.24
N ALA A 90 8.96 13.51 -11.36
CA ALA A 90 7.90 14.44 -10.93
C ALA A 90 6.53 14.12 -11.55
N ALA A 91 6.50 13.75 -12.84
CA ALA A 91 5.26 13.40 -13.53
C ALA A 91 4.57 12.16 -12.92
N ALA A 92 5.34 11.10 -12.65
CA ALA A 92 4.80 9.88 -12.03
C ALA A 92 4.34 10.12 -10.58
N ILE A 93 5.09 10.94 -9.83
CA ILE A 93 4.71 11.28 -8.46
C ILE A 93 3.43 12.12 -8.44
N SER A 94 3.32 13.11 -9.33
CA SER A 94 2.10 13.93 -9.47
C SER A 94 0.90 13.08 -9.88
N GLN A 95 1.09 12.11 -10.76
CA GLN A 95 0.05 11.14 -11.12
C GLN A 95 -0.37 10.31 -9.90
N GLY A 96 0.59 9.82 -9.10
CA GLY A 96 0.30 9.12 -7.86
C GLY A 96 -0.46 9.98 -6.84
N ALA A 97 -0.09 11.25 -6.72
CA ALA A 97 -0.77 12.20 -5.84
C ALA A 97 -2.23 12.44 -6.26
N ALA A 98 -2.49 12.54 -7.56
CA ALA A 98 -3.84 12.73 -8.13
C ALA A 98 -4.81 11.57 -7.83
N ALA A 99 -4.34 10.46 -7.28
CA ALA A 99 -5.18 9.40 -6.75
C ALA A 99 -5.99 9.84 -5.52
N TRP A 100 -5.57 10.90 -4.83
CA TRP A 100 -6.14 11.38 -3.59
C TRP A 100 -6.69 12.79 -3.77
N ALA A 101 -8.00 12.96 -3.62
CA ALA A 101 -8.63 14.26 -3.81
C ALA A 101 -8.11 15.27 -2.77
N GLY A 102 -7.75 16.48 -3.21
CA GLY A 102 -7.23 17.52 -2.30
C GLY A 102 -5.84 17.25 -1.74
N LEU A 103 -5.04 16.43 -2.43
CA LEU A 103 -3.59 16.34 -2.25
C LEU A 103 -2.89 17.19 -3.30
N ASP A 104 -2.34 18.34 -2.89
CA ASP A 104 -1.75 19.31 -3.81
C ASP A 104 -0.23 19.44 -3.63
N GLU A 105 0.50 19.58 -4.73
CA GLU A 105 1.91 19.96 -4.69
C GLU A 105 2.03 21.47 -4.40
N THR A 106 2.84 21.85 -3.41
CA THR A 106 3.13 23.25 -3.13
C THR A 106 4.63 23.55 -3.07
N ALA A 107 4.95 24.85 -2.97
CA ALA A 107 6.31 25.33 -3.02
C ALA A 107 7.11 25.07 -1.73
N ASN A 108 6.55 25.25 -0.52
CA ASN A 108 7.28 25.13 0.76
C ASN A 108 6.33 24.97 1.97
N ASN A 109 6.80 24.23 3.01
CA ASN A 109 6.17 23.94 4.32
C ASN A 109 5.24 22.71 4.45
N ASP A 110 5.34 21.77 3.51
CA ASP A 110 4.50 20.55 3.44
C ASP A 110 5.30 19.24 3.58
N THR A 111 4.67 18.08 3.39
CA THR A 111 5.33 16.76 3.36
C THR A 111 6.48 16.75 2.33
N PRO A 112 7.76 16.68 2.74
CA PRO A 112 8.87 16.59 1.80
C PRO A 112 8.94 15.19 1.18
N VAL A 113 9.04 15.12 -0.14
CA VAL A 113 9.22 13.87 -0.90
C VAL A 113 10.65 13.80 -1.43
N GLU A 114 11.43 12.84 -0.94
CA GLU A 114 12.76 12.52 -1.47
C GLU A 114 12.74 11.28 -2.36
N CYS A 115 13.50 11.32 -3.45
CA CYS A 115 13.73 10.16 -4.28
C CYS A 115 15.13 9.61 -4.01
N ARG A 116 15.21 8.31 -3.75
CA ARG A 116 16.45 7.58 -3.46
C ARG A 116 16.75 6.62 -4.60
N ASN A 117 18.01 6.20 -4.69
CA ASN A 117 18.50 5.30 -5.74
C ASN A 117 18.72 3.86 -5.25
N SER A 118 18.29 3.56 -4.03
CA SER A 118 18.42 2.26 -3.38
C SER A 118 17.24 2.00 -2.46
N TYR A 119 17.08 0.75 -2.03
CA TYR A 119 16.10 0.38 -1.01
C TYR A 119 16.23 1.24 0.25
N ILE A 120 15.08 1.55 0.83
CA ILE A 120 14.93 2.34 2.05
C ILE A 120 15.14 1.37 3.22
N THR A 121 16.10 1.62 4.10
CA THR A 121 16.42 0.70 5.22
C THR A 121 16.09 1.29 6.59
N ASP A 122 15.70 2.55 6.63
CA ASP A 122 15.37 3.35 7.82
C ASP A 122 13.86 3.49 8.04
N CYS A 123 13.06 2.61 7.43
CA CYS A 123 11.61 2.61 7.56
C CYS A 123 11.11 1.26 8.06
N GLY A 124 10.96 1.12 9.39
CA GLY A 124 10.07 0.20 10.13
C GLY A 124 9.91 -1.29 9.76
N GLY A 125 9.81 -1.66 8.49
CA GLY A 125 9.44 -2.99 7.99
C GLY A 125 10.58 -3.99 7.83
N GLY A 126 11.84 -3.54 7.85
CA GLY A 126 13.01 -4.39 7.64
C GLY A 126 13.10 -4.97 6.21
N GLY A 127 14.29 -4.95 5.61
CA GLY A 127 14.53 -5.56 4.29
C GLY A 127 14.62 -4.57 3.13
N ARG A 128 14.11 -4.98 1.96
CA ARG A 128 14.22 -4.29 0.65
C ARG A 128 12.90 -3.60 0.30
N ILE A 129 12.64 -2.47 0.96
CA ILE A 129 11.43 -1.66 0.73
C ILE A 129 11.73 -0.48 -0.19
N VAL A 130 10.73 -0.05 -0.93
CA VAL A 130 10.86 0.88 -2.06
C VAL A 130 10.09 2.18 -1.86
N GLY A 131 9.28 2.27 -0.82
CA GLY A 131 8.63 3.48 -0.38
C GLY A 131 8.64 3.56 1.14
N CYS A 132 8.44 4.76 1.66
CA CYS A 132 8.11 4.95 3.06
C CYS A 132 7.52 6.33 3.31
N ASN A 133 6.45 6.36 4.09
CA ASN A 133 5.87 7.57 4.66
C ASN A 133 6.02 7.54 6.19
N TRP A 134 6.81 8.48 6.73
CA TRP A 134 6.99 8.59 8.17
C TRP A 134 5.94 9.50 8.78
N GLY A 135 5.30 9.02 9.85
CA GLY A 135 4.45 9.86 10.70
C GLY A 135 3.25 10.49 9.99
N ARG A 136 2.73 9.86 8.93
CA ARG A 136 1.57 10.33 8.14
C ARG A 136 1.81 11.70 7.49
N GLY A 137 2.91 11.79 6.74
CA GLY A 137 3.30 12.96 5.96
C GLY A 137 4.39 13.82 6.62
N GLN A 138 5.13 13.32 7.61
CA GLN A 138 6.29 14.07 8.12
C GLN A 138 7.42 14.14 7.08
N ARG A 139 7.58 13.06 6.31
CA ARG A 139 8.42 12.95 5.11
C ARG A 139 8.06 11.68 4.36
N ILE A 140 8.34 11.67 3.07
CA ILE A 140 8.18 10.50 2.19
C ILE A 140 9.49 10.24 1.46
N ALA A 141 9.88 8.98 1.34
CA ALA A 141 11.00 8.55 0.53
C ALA A 141 10.54 7.53 -0.51
N LEU A 142 11.02 7.66 -1.74
CA LEU A 142 10.65 6.80 -2.85
C LEU A 142 11.89 6.26 -3.56
N TYR A 143 12.00 4.95 -3.72
CA TYR A 143 12.93 4.32 -4.64
C TYR A 143 12.21 3.98 -5.95
N MET A 144 12.07 4.99 -6.81
CA MET A 144 11.32 4.90 -8.08
C MET A 144 11.88 3.83 -9.04
N GLY A 145 13.19 3.54 -8.97
CA GLY A 145 13.83 2.49 -9.76
C GLY A 145 13.60 1.06 -9.25
N GLY A 146 13.05 0.91 -8.04
CA GLY A 146 12.75 -0.39 -7.44
C GLY A 146 11.43 -1.02 -7.91
N VAL A 147 10.64 -0.29 -8.68
CA VAL A 147 9.29 -0.68 -9.13
C VAL A 147 9.09 -0.35 -10.60
N ARG A 148 8.13 -1.03 -11.24
CA ARG A 148 7.68 -0.66 -12.60
C ARG A 148 6.59 0.40 -12.60
N ASP A 149 5.61 0.27 -11.71
CA ASP A 149 4.53 1.25 -11.58
C ASP A 149 4.91 2.30 -10.54
N GLN A 150 5.58 3.32 -11.04
CA GLN A 150 6.09 4.45 -10.26
C GLN A 150 4.96 5.31 -9.68
N ALA A 151 3.87 5.49 -10.42
CA ALA A 151 2.72 6.25 -9.96
C ALA A 151 1.98 5.52 -8.84
N LEU A 152 1.84 4.20 -8.93
CA LEU A 152 1.17 3.40 -7.90
C LEU A 152 1.99 3.33 -6.61
N LEU A 153 3.33 3.27 -6.71
CA LEU A 153 4.21 3.44 -5.55
C LEU A 153 3.99 4.79 -4.89
N ALA A 154 4.02 5.88 -5.64
CA ALA A 154 3.79 7.22 -5.08
C ALA A 154 2.39 7.34 -4.45
N ALA A 155 1.35 6.83 -5.11
CA ALA A 155 -0.01 6.81 -4.58
C ALA A 155 -0.10 6.04 -3.26
N HIS A 156 0.57 4.88 -3.15
CA HIS A 156 0.63 4.12 -1.90
C HIS A 156 1.22 4.95 -0.77
N GLU A 157 2.39 5.57 -1.00
CA GLU A 157 3.04 6.36 0.03
C GLU A 157 2.25 7.60 0.43
N PHE A 158 1.59 8.28 -0.51
CA PHE A 158 0.70 9.38 -0.16
C PHE A 158 -0.53 8.92 0.63
N GLY A 159 -1.07 7.74 0.32
CA GLY A 159 -2.22 7.20 1.03
C GLY A 159 -1.95 7.00 2.54
N HIS A 160 -0.68 6.84 2.94
CA HIS A 160 -0.29 6.75 4.35
C HIS A 160 -0.53 8.02 5.17
N ASP A 161 -0.80 9.16 4.55
CA ASP A 161 -1.25 10.36 5.27
C ASP A 161 -2.57 10.11 6.02
N TRP A 162 -3.42 9.21 5.49
CA TRP A 162 -4.75 8.91 6.04
C TRP A 162 -4.92 7.45 6.44
N TYR A 163 -4.34 6.51 5.70
CA TYR A 163 -4.66 5.09 5.81
C TYR A 163 -3.46 4.24 6.24
N GLY A 164 -3.75 3.12 6.91
CA GLY A 164 -2.77 2.04 7.09
C GLY A 164 -2.83 1.06 5.91
N HIS A 165 -2.02 0.00 5.98
CA HIS A 165 -2.13 -1.09 5.01
C HIS A 165 -3.50 -1.74 5.03
N SER A 166 -3.92 -2.17 3.84
CA SER A 166 -5.09 -3.02 3.67
C SER A 166 -4.72 -4.51 3.77
N SER A 167 -5.73 -5.38 3.66
CA SER A 167 -5.56 -6.83 3.60
C SER A 167 -5.31 -7.37 2.18
N TYR A 168 -5.30 -6.50 1.16
CA TYR A 168 -4.94 -6.92 -0.20
C TYR A 168 -3.47 -7.34 -0.22
N ARG A 169 -3.14 -8.33 -1.06
CA ARG A 169 -1.75 -8.75 -1.22
C ARG A 169 -0.94 -7.90 -2.19
N CYS A 170 -1.62 -7.26 -3.13
CA CYS A 170 -1.00 -6.62 -4.28
C CYS A 170 -1.63 -5.25 -4.48
N ALA A 171 -0.81 -4.23 -4.68
CA ALA A 171 -1.26 -2.88 -4.92
C ALA A 171 -1.97 -2.80 -6.28
N GLY A 172 -2.99 -1.96 -6.37
CA GLY A 172 -3.68 -1.71 -7.63
C GLY A 172 -4.68 -0.56 -7.54
N TRP A 173 -5.07 -0.04 -8.70
CA TRP A 173 -5.87 1.19 -8.81
C TRP A 173 -7.39 1.02 -8.68
N SER A 174 -7.90 -0.17 -8.33
CA SER A 174 -9.35 -0.40 -8.37
C SER A 174 -10.11 0.33 -7.25
N ASN A 175 -9.46 0.65 -6.14
CA ASN A 175 -10.01 1.40 -4.99
C ASN A 175 -8.86 1.77 -4.02
N PRO A 176 -9.09 2.68 -3.05
CA PRO A 176 -8.08 3.08 -2.06
C PRO A 176 -7.44 1.90 -1.34
N GLN A 177 -8.24 0.93 -0.90
CA GLN A 177 -7.75 -0.21 -0.14
C GLN A 177 -6.82 -1.08 -1.00
N HIS A 178 -7.09 -1.19 -2.30
CA HIS A 178 -6.23 -1.91 -3.21
C HIS A 178 -4.91 -1.18 -3.43
N VAL A 179 -4.89 0.17 -3.48
CA VAL A 179 -3.63 0.94 -3.50
C VAL A 179 -2.83 0.71 -2.22
N MET A 180 -3.49 0.71 -1.06
CA MET A 180 -2.88 0.52 0.26
C MET A 180 -2.45 -0.93 0.56
N ALA A 181 -2.38 -1.82 -0.42
CA ALA A 181 -1.79 -3.14 -0.22
C ALA A 181 -0.26 -3.02 -0.02
N PRO A 182 0.37 -3.79 0.87
CA PRO A 182 1.77 -3.62 1.29
C PRO A 182 2.81 -4.07 0.24
N SER A 183 2.40 -4.42 -0.98
CA SER A 183 3.31 -4.96 -1.99
C SER A 183 2.83 -4.65 -3.39
N LEU A 184 3.74 -4.30 -4.28
CA LEU A 184 3.50 -4.23 -5.72
C LEU A 184 3.74 -5.61 -6.32
N CYS A 185 2.71 -6.17 -6.95
CA CYS A 185 2.81 -7.45 -7.64
C CYS A 185 2.83 -7.23 -9.13
N GLY A 186 3.86 -7.74 -9.79
CA GLY A 186 3.94 -7.65 -11.23
C GLY A 186 5.14 -8.41 -11.75
N PHE A 187 5.58 -8.01 -12.93
CA PHE A 187 6.89 -8.39 -13.41
C PHE A 187 7.89 -7.33 -12.89
N GLY A 188 9.03 -7.72 -12.32
CA GLY A 188 10.10 -6.79 -11.96
C GLY A 188 10.72 -6.13 -13.20
N PRO A 189 11.68 -5.22 -13.03
CA PRO A 189 12.40 -4.60 -14.15
C PRO A 189 13.13 -5.63 -15.04
N SER A 190 13.40 -6.83 -14.53
CA SER A 190 13.95 -7.98 -15.26
C SER A 190 12.92 -8.78 -16.08
N GLY A 191 11.63 -8.44 -16.00
CA GLY A 191 10.55 -9.19 -16.64
C GLY A 191 10.14 -10.48 -15.92
N ALA A 192 10.75 -10.83 -14.78
CA ALA A 192 10.33 -11.96 -13.94
C ALA A 192 9.19 -11.55 -13.01
N LYS A 193 8.24 -12.45 -12.70
CA LYS A 193 7.18 -12.15 -11.74
C LYS A 193 7.80 -11.92 -10.36
N GLU A 194 7.73 -10.70 -9.85
CA GLU A 194 8.35 -10.29 -8.60
C GLU A 194 7.32 -9.54 -7.76
N THR A 195 7.26 -9.91 -6.48
CA THR A 195 6.52 -9.14 -5.48
C THR A 195 7.51 -8.23 -4.79
N VAL A 196 7.36 -6.92 -4.99
CA VAL A 196 8.19 -5.91 -4.34
C VAL A 196 7.43 -5.41 -3.13
N ARG A 197 8.04 -5.56 -1.95
CA ARG A 197 7.48 -4.99 -0.72
C ARG A 197 7.62 -3.48 -0.77
N ILE A 198 6.54 -2.77 -0.47
CA ILE A 198 6.53 -1.31 -0.54
C ILE A 198 7.21 -0.72 0.69
N ASP A 199 6.83 -1.17 1.89
CA ASP A 199 7.22 -0.64 3.20
C ASP A 199 7.13 -1.66 4.37
#